data_AF-A0AAD4SI41-F1
#
_entry.id   AF-A0AAD4SI41-F1
#
_cell.length_a   1.000
_cell.length_b   1.000
_cell.length_c   1.000
_cell.angle_alpha   90.00
_cell.angle_beta   90.00
_cell.angle_gamma   90.00
#
_symmetry.space_group_name_H-M   'P 1'
#
loop_
_entity.id
_entity.type
_entity.pdbx_description
1 polymer ?
#
loop_
_entity_poly.entity_id
_entity_poly.type
_entity_poly.pdbx_seq_one_letter_code
_entity_poly.pdbx_strand_id
1 'polypeptide(L)'
;MRSLRRLPTASSSSSWVHLRSVLFVVASSSSSSTSTPVSSDRSSLKSPWSRRRRKHSLSSRKWKNLFTLDGKIRDRVKFLKKVRSGGVDPSIRIDVWPFLLGVYDLNSTEEERDFIKVQNRKKYENLRRQCRRLLKRNIETFKLKQTNGGSGSSVHVMDSPGSEDVVSARESLSSEGRSLADEDSDPEGTIRIINSSGPNLFLECEEGHGVITNFDPSESSDSDSSVEEVESQVFLATEGSEENDLNNPKEEAPSTAEVSSDTYTAEDFATWQRIIRVDAVRANSDWIVYSPSQAAVSEGRARRSAEAVRLKDYEHLEPCRIFHAARLVAILEAYALYDAEIGYCQGMSDLLSPIIAVIEEDHEAFWCFVGFMRKARHNFRLDEVGIRRQLNIVSKIIKSKDSHLYRHLEKLQAEDCFFVYRMVVVLFRRELTFEQTVCIWEVMWADQAALRAGIGKSAWGRIRQRAPPTDDLLLYAIAACVLQRRKLIIEKYSSMDEIIRECNSMAGQLDVWKLLDDAHDLVVTLHTKIQEDPSDVS
;
A
#
# COMPACT_ATOMS: atom_id res chain seq x y z
N MET A 1 -47.51 -19.08 41.77
CA MET A 1 -46.28 -19.72 42.28
C MET A 1 -45.54 -20.33 41.10
N ARG A 2 -44.20 -20.21 41.01
CA ARG A 2 -43.35 -20.55 39.84
C ARG A 2 -43.68 -19.71 38.57
N SER A 3 -42.75 -19.36 37.68
CA SER A 3 -41.32 -18.97 37.72
C SER A 3 -40.88 -18.95 36.26
N LEU A 4 -40.50 -17.79 35.73
CA LEU A 4 -39.93 -17.67 34.39
C LEU A 4 -38.50 -18.25 34.36
N ARG A 5 -38.13 -18.93 33.27
CA ARG A 5 -36.72 -19.04 32.85
C ARG A 5 -36.61 -18.75 31.36
N ARG A 6 -35.68 -17.86 31.01
CA ARG A 6 -35.35 -17.50 29.62
C ARG A 6 -34.34 -18.49 29.05
N LEU A 7 -34.32 -18.61 27.72
CA LEU A 7 -33.24 -19.26 26.98
C LEU A 7 -31.95 -18.40 27.07
N PRO A 8 -30.76 -18.99 27.16
CA PRO A 8 -29.50 -18.25 27.09
C PRO A 8 -29.13 -17.95 25.63
N THR A 9 -29.03 -16.66 25.29
CA THR A 9 -28.45 -16.21 24.02
C THR A 9 -26.92 -16.16 24.14
N ALA A 10 -26.20 -16.87 23.28
CA ALA A 10 -24.74 -16.86 23.26
C ALA A 10 -24.19 -15.54 22.67
N SER A 11 -23.53 -14.73 23.48
CA SER A 11 -22.94 -13.44 23.09
C SER A 11 -21.42 -13.56 22.86
N SER A 12 -21.01 -13.92 21.65
CA SER A 12 -19.59 -13.97 21.26
C SER A 12 -19.08 -12.61 20.75
N SER A 13 -18.98 -11.63 21.65
CA SER A 13 -18.48 -10.28 21.34
C SER A 13 -17.00 -10.09 21.71
N SER A 14 -16.28 -9.31 20.88
CA SER A 14 -14.99 -8.66 21.18
C SER A 14 -13.86 -9.53 21.76
N SER A 15 -13.11 -10.20 20.86
CA SER A 15 -11.70 -10.55 21.09
C SER A 15 -10.77 -9.76 20.14
N TRP A 16 -11.16 -9.67 18.86
CA TRP A 16 -10.38 -9.10 17.76
C TRP A 16 -9.92 -7.64 17.93
N VAL A 17 -10.70 -6.80 18.63
CA VAL A 17 -10.44 -5.35 18.76
C VAL A 17 -9.07 -5.03 19.39
N HIS A 18 -8.55 -5.89 20.27
CA HIS A 18 -7.28 -5.65 20.94
C HIS A 18 -6.03 -6.05 20.13
N LEU A 19 -6.17 -6.79 19.02
CA LEU A 19 -5.04 -7.37 18.29
C LEU A 19 -4.34 -6.42 17.30
N ARG A 20 -4.88 -5.22 17.05
CA ARG A 20 -4.25 -4.18 16.22
C ARG A 20 -2.96 -3.57 16.80
N SER A 21 -2.48 -4.10 17.94
CA SER A 21 -1.29 -3.64 18.67
C SER A 21 -0.13 -4.65 18.72
N VAL A 22 -0.26 -5.86 18.15
CA VAL A 22 0.68 -6.98 18.38
C VAL A 22 1.28 -7.51 17.07
N LEU A 23 2.16 -6.72 16.45
CA LEU A 23 2.98 -7.12 15.28
C LEU A 23 4.49 -7.00 15.56
N PHE A 24 4.96 -7.74 16.56
CA PHE A 24 6.38 -7.81 16.91
C PHE A 24 7.27 -8.35 15.78
N VAL A 25 8.53 -7.88 15.79
CA VAL A 25 9.61 -8.37 14.93
C VAL A 25 10.42 -9.40 15.72
N VAL A 26 10.75 -10.53 15.09
CA VAL A 26 11.60 -11.59 15.67
C VAL A 26 12.79 -11.79 14.73
N ALA A 27 14.01 -11.75 15.27
CA ALA A 27 15.22 -12.05 14.50
C ALA A 27 15.40 -13.57 14.34
N SER A 28 15.69 -14.02 13.13
CA SER A 28 15.84 -15.45 12.81
C SER A 28 17.26 -15.95 13.07
N SER A 29 17.37 -17.17 13.62
CA SER A 29 18.60 -17.98 13.59
C SER A 29 18.38 -19.21 12.70
N SER A 30 19.42 -19.63 11.98
CA SER A 30 19.29 -20.58 10.87
C SER A 30 19.68 -22.01 11.25
N SER A 31 18.93 -22.98 10.73
CA SER A 31 19.38 -24.38 10.59
C SER A 31 18.87 -24.93 9.25
N SER A 32 19.68 -25.78 8.61
CA SER A 32 19.45 -26.25 7.24
C SER A 32 19.10 -27.74 7.20
N SER A 33 18.22 -28.13 6.28
CA SER A 33 18.01 -29.54 5.93
C SER A 33 17.70 -29.69 4.45
N THR A 34 18.31 -30.69 3.82
CA THR A 34 18.22 -30.94 2.38
C THR A 34 17.12 -31.98 2.11
N SER A 35 16.36 -31.82 1.03
CA SER A 35 15.37 -32.82 0.58
C SER A 35 15.56 -33.17 -0.90
N THR A 36 15.50 -34.47 -1.21
CA THR A 36 15.66 -35.03 -2.55
C THR A 36 14.31 -35.12 -3.28
N PRO A 37 14.26 -34.85 -4.60
CA PRO A 37 13.01 -34.93 -5.36
C PRO A 37 12.72 -36.36 -5.82
N VAL A 38 11.49 -36.83 -5.59
CA VAL A 38 10.93 -38.02 -6.26
C VAL A 38 10.16 -37.58 -7.51
N SER A 39 10.49 -38.13 -8.66
CA SER A 39 9.83 -37.83 -9.93
C SER A 39 8.62 -38.73 -10.18
N SER A 40 7.50 -38.13 -10.61
CA SER A 40 6.41 -38.85 -11.28
C SER A 40 6.04 -38.12 -12.57
N ASP A 41 6.33 -38.73 -13.72
CA ASP A 41 6.00 -38.13 -15.02
C ASP A 41 4.53 -38.38 -15.36
N ARG A 42 3.80 -37.28 -15.57
CA ARG A 42 2.59 -37.24 -16.41
C ARG A 42 2.67 -36.01 -17.32
N SER A 43 2.13 -36.15 -18.53
CA SER A 43 2.19 -35.13 -19.60
C SER A 43 1.14 -34.03 -19.42
N SER A 44 1.14 -33.35 -18.27
CA SER A 44 0.32 -32.15 -18.03
C SER A 44 0.95 -30.87 -18.63
N LEU A 45 0.17 -29.80 -18.69
CA LEU A 45 0.63 -28.46 -19.08
C LEU A 45 1.55 -27.87 -18.00
N LYS A 46 2.86 -28.14 -18.10
CA LYS A 46 3.85 -27.83 -17.06
C LYS A 46 3.93 -26.33 -16.76
N SER A 47 3.72 -25.93 -15.50
CA SER A 47 3.69 -24.55 -14.99
C SER A 47 4.77 -23.59 -15.56
N PRO A 48 4.51 -22.26 -15.68
CA PRO A 48 5.49 -21.27 -16.12
C PRO A 48 6.74 -21.18 -15.24
N TRP A 49 6.61 -21.51 -13.95
CA TRP A 49 7.64 -21.33 -12.92
C TRP A 49 8.44 -22.59 -12.62
N SER A 50 7.98 -23.74 -13.14
CA SER A 50 8.62 -25.03 -12.99
C SER A 50 10.10 -24.97 -13.35
N ARG A 51 10.94 -25.71 -12.61
CA ARG A 51 12.42 -25.58 -12.67
C ARG A 51 13.01 -25.75 -14.08
N ARG A 52 12.31 -26.40 -15.02
CA ARG A 52 12.71 -26.55 -16.44
C ARG A 52 12.19 -25.44 -17.37
N ARG A 53 11.32 -24.54 -16.91
CA ARG A 53 10.70 -23.44 -17.70
C ARG A 53 10.93 -22.04 -17.14
N ARG A 54 11.36 -21.91 -15.86
CA ARG A 54 11.77 -20.64 -15.24
C ARG A 54 12.69 -19.84 -16.16
N LYS A 55 12.42 -18.56 -16.34
CA LYS A 55 13.25 -17.67 -17.17
C LYS A 55 14.07 -16.74 -16.29
N HIS A 56 15.14 -16.20 -16.86
CA HIS A 56 15.86 -15.05 -16.30
C HIS A 56 14.92 -13.82 -16.16
N SER A 57 15.36 -12.80 -15.44
CA SER A 57 14.73 -11.48 -15.32
C SER A 57 14.58 -10.74 -16.66
N LEU A 58 13.74 -9.71 -16.70
CA LEU A 58 13.78 -8.65 -17.71
C LEU A 58 15.04 -7.79 -17.48
N SER A 59 16.07 -7.96 -18.30
CA SER A 59 17.32 -7.19 -18.20
C SER A 59 17.25 -5.84 -18.91
N SER A 60 18.06 -4.87 -18.49
CA SER A 60 18.06 -3.49 -19.02
C SER A 60 18.14 -3.40 -20.56
N ARG A 61 19.03 -4.19 -21.20
CA ARG A 61 19.10 -4.25 -22.68
C ARG A 61 17.80 -4.73 -23.34
N LYS A 62 17.02 -5.60 -22.68
CA LYS A 62 15.73 -6.07 -23.19
C LYS A 62 14.60 -5.08 -22.91
N TRP A 63 14.71 -4.29 -21.84
CA TRP A 63 13.79 -3.20 -21.51
C TRP A 63 13.90 -2.05 -22.52
N LYS A 64 15.11 -1.50 -22.74
CA LYS A 64 15.33 -0.42 -23.72
C LYS A 64 14.87 -0.81 -25.14
N ASN A 65 15.07 -2.07 -25.54
CA ASN A 65 14.65 -2.60 -26.84
C ASN A 65 13.12 -2.85 -26.98
N LEU A 66 12.29 -2.58 -25.97
CA LEU A 66 10.82 -2.67 -26.09
C LEU A 66 10.15 -1.39 -26.58
N PHE A 67 10.87 -0.25 -26.62
CA PHE A 67 10.29 1.05 -26.90
C PHE A 67 10.28 1.44 -28.39
N THR A 68 9.28 2.19 -28.82
CA THR A 68 9.23 2.94 -30.09
C THR A 68 10.08 4.23 -30.01
N LEU A 69 10.10 5.03 -31.08
CA LEU A 69 10.80 6.32 -31.10
C LEU A 69 10.07 7.39 -30.26
N ASP A 70 8.74 7.32 -30.15
CA ASP A 70 7.89 8.13 -29.28
C ASP A 70 7.75 7.57 -27.84
N GLY A 71 8.57 6.57 -27.49
CA GLY A 71 8.64 6.06 -26.12
C GLY A 71 7.45 5.17 -25.68
N LYS A 72 6.68 4.58 -26.60
CA LYS A 72 5.62 3.59 -26.32
C LYS A 72 6.14 2.17 -26.26
N ILE A 73 5.50 1.28 -25.48
CA ILE A 73 5.89 -0.13 -25.38
C ILE A 73 5.33 -0.93 -26.56
N ARG A 74 6.18 -1.33 -27.51
CA ARG A 74 5.79 -2.03 -28.77
C ARG A 74 4.98 -3.31 -28.54
N ASP A 75 5.38 -4.13 -27.56
CA ASP A 75 4.78 -5.43 -27.29
C ASP A 75 4.50 -5.58 -25.78
N ARG A 76 3.41 -4.93 -25.37
CA ARG A 76 2.88 -4.92 -24.00
C ARG A 76 2.66 -6.35 -23.46
N VAL A 77 2.22 -7.27 -24.32
CA VAL A 77 1.94 -8.67 -23.95
C VAL A 77 3.24 -9.42 -23.63
N LYS A 78 4.26 -9.29 -24.47
CA LYS A 78 5.60 -9.89 -24.27
C LYS A 78 6.34 -9.28 -23.10
N PHE A 79 6.21 -7.98 -22.86
CA PHE A 79 6.71 -7.30 -21.67
C PHE A 79 6.15 -7.92 -20.38
N LEU A 80 4.82 -7.90 -20.20
CA LEU A 80 4.21 -8.44 -18.97
C LEU A 80 4.42 -9.95 -18.83
N LYS A 81 4.33 -10.72 -19.93
CA LYS A 81 4.66 -12.16 -19.96
C LYS A 81 6.10 -12.44 -19.55
N LYS A 82 7.03 -11.53 -19.84
CA LYS A 82 8.45 -11.63 -19.48
C LYS A 82 8.65 -11.36 -17.99
N VAL A 83 8.08 -10.29 -17.45
CA VAL A 83 8.07 -10.02 -15.99
C VAL A 83 7.46 -11.20 -15.24
N ARG A 84 6.23 -11.60 -15.60
CA ARG A 84 5.50 -12.72 -14.97
C ARG A 84 6.29 -14.04 -14.89
N SER A 85 7.16 -14.34 -15.86
CA SER A 85 7.86 -15.62 -15.94
C SER A 85 9.34 -15.59 -15.53
N GLY A 86 9.83 -14.48 -14.95
CA GLY A 86 11.21 -14.39 -14.47
C GLY A 86 11.59 -13.17 -13.61
N GLY A 87 10.65 -12.28 -13.29
CA GLY A 87 10.90 -11.05 -12.52
C GLY A 87 11.51 -9.91 -13.35
N VAL A 88 11.74 -8.78 -12.70
CA VAL A 88 12.47 -7.62 -13.21
C VAL A 88 13.92 -7.69 -12.72
N ASP A 89 14.86 -7.18 -13.51
CA ASP A 89 16.24 -7.01 -13.07
C ASP A 89 16.34 -5.80 -12.12
N PRO A 90 17.04 -5.90 -10.96
CA PRO A 90 17.11 -4.81 -9.98
C PRO A 90 17.48 -3.46 -10.59
N SER A 91 18.36 -3.43 -11.61
CA SER A 91 18.86 -2.21 -12.27
C SER A 91 17.83 -1.40 -13.05
N ILE A 92 16.60 -1.92 -13.26
CA ILE A 92 15.52 -1.22 -13.99
C ILE A 92 14.17 -1.24 -13.27
N ARG A 93 14.13 -1.67 -12.00
CA ARG A 93 12.86 -1.67 -11.24
C ARG A 93 12.25 -0.29 -11.14
N ILE A 94 13.09 0.74 -11.00
CA ILE A 94 12.68 2.15 -10.98
C ILE A 94 11.91 2.56 -12.24
N ASP A 95 12.35 2.13 -13.42
CA ASP A 95 11.68 2.42 -14.70
C ASP A 95 10.39 1.58 -14.88
N VAL A 96 10.43 0.32 -14.42
CA VAL A 96 9.43 -0.70 -14.74
C VAL A 96 8.23 -0.67 -13.80
N TRP A 97 8.45 -0.43 -12.49
CA TRP A 97 7.40 -0.48 -11.48
C TRP A 97 6.28 0.56 -11.68
N PRO A 98 6.54 1.81 -12.11
CA PRO A 98 5.49 2.77 -12.45
C PRO A 98 4.46 2.26 -13.47
N PHE A 99 4.88 1.45 -14.46
CA PHE A 99 3.96 0.78 -15.39
C PHE A 99 3.20 -0.38 -14.73
N LEU A 100 3.91 -1.24 -13.98
CA LEU A 100 3.32 -2.40 -13.29
C LEU A 100 2.27 -2.00 -12.23
N LEU A 101 2.47 -0.86 -11.57
CA LEU A 101 1.56 -0.30 -10.56
C LEU A 101 0.48 0.63 -11.17
N GLY A 102 0.62 1.02 -12.43
CA GLY A 102 -0.35 1.85 -13.14
C GLY A 102 -0.30 3.33 -12.72
N VAL A 103 0.92 3.85 -12.57
CA VAL A 103 1.22 5.29 -12.56
C VAL A 103 1.28 5.79 -14.01
N TYR A 104 1.84 4.97 -14.92
CA TYR A 104 1.86 5.19 -16.36
C TYR A 104 1.05 4.12 -17.08
N ASP A 105 0.37 4.50 -18.17
CA ASP A 105 -0.27 3.53 -19.05
C ASP A 105 0.75 2.84 -19.97
N LEU A 106 0.47 1.60 -20.37
CA LEU A 106 1.36 0.81 -21.22
C LEU A 106 1.45 1.31 -22.67
N ASN A 107 0.51 2.16 -23.11
CA ASN A 107 0.52 2.81 -24.42
C ASN A 107 1.12 4.23 -24.40
N SER A 108 1.54 4.74 -23.23
CA SER A 108 1.94 6.14 -23.09
C SER A 108 3.19 6.52 -23.89
N THR A 109 3.24 7.74 -24.45
CA THR A 109 4.50 8.34 -24.95
C THR A 109 5.43 8.69 -23.79
N GLU A 110 6.67 9.06 -24.11
CA GLU A 110 7.58 9.67 -23.13
C GLU A 110 7.07 11.04 -22.64
N GLU A 111 6.59 11.89 -23.56
CA GLU A 111 6.03 13.22 -23.27
C GLU A 111 4.79 13.16 -22.34
N GLU A 112 3.89 12.21 -22.56
CA GLU A 112 2.72 11.96 -21.71
C GLU A 112 3.15 11.55 -20.30
N ARG A 113 4.20 10.72 -20.16
CA ARG A 113 4.73 10.33 -18.85
C ARG A 113 5.39 11.48 -18.11
N ASP A 114 6.11 12.35 -18.80
CA ASP A 114 6.72 13.54 -18.19
C ASP A 114 5.65 14.56 -17.76
N PHE A 115 4.60 14.75 -18.56
CA PHE A 115 3.44 15.54 -18.14
C PHE A 115 2.77 14.93 -16.90
N ILE A 116 2.51 13.61 -16.91
CA ILE A 116 1.96 12.89 -15.75
C ILE A 116 2.87 13.06 -14.52
N LYS A 117 4.19 12.94 -14.67
CA LYS A 117 5.19 13.10 -13.60
C LYS A 117 5.15 14.49 -12.98
N VAL A 118 5.11 15.54 -13.80
CA VAL A 118 4.97 16.95 -13.36
C VAL A 118 3.65 17.18 -12.61
N GLN A 119 2.52 16.67 -13.12
CA GLN A 119 1.22 16.81 -12.43
C GLN A 119 1.18 16.02 -11.12
N ASN A 120 1.74 14.81 -11.12
CA ASN A 120 1.84 13.93 -9.95
C ASN A 120 2.71 14.53 -8.85
N ARG A 121 3.81 15.22 -9.20
CA ARG A 121 4.62 16.01 -8.26
C ARG A 121 3.80 17.12 -7.60
N LYS A 122 3.14 17.97 -8.40
CA LYS A 122 2.29 19.08 -7.92
C LYS A 122 1.18 18.61 -6.96
N LYS A 123 0.54 17.48 -7.26
CA LYS A 123 -0.50 16.85 -6.42
C LYS A 123 0.08 16.34 -5.08
N TYR A 124 1.18 15.59 -5.10
CA TYR A 124 1.84 15.10 -3.88
C TYR A 124 2.32 16.27 -2.98
N GLU A 125 2.89 17.32 -3.57
CA GLU A 125 3.29 18.52 -2.84
C GLU A 125 2.10 19.27 -2.20
N ASN A 126 0.90 19.18 -2.77
CA ASN A 126 -0.32 19.71 -2.14
C ASN A 126 -0.69 18.88 -0.91
N LEU A 127 -0.73 17.54 -1.02
CA LEU A 127 -0.95 16.65 0.13
C LEU A 127 0.08 16.90 1.25
N ARG A 128 1.39 16.96 0.93
CA ARG A 128 2.43 17.29 1.91
C ARG A 128 2.28 18.69 2.52
N ARG A 129 1.77 19.68 1.78
CA ARG A 129 1.39 21.00 2.35
C ARG A 129 0.18 20.90 3.29
N GLN A 130 -0.77 20.01 3.04
CA GLN A 130 -1.90 19.74 3.93
C GLN A 130 -1.45 19.04 5.21
N CYS A 131 -0.64 17.97 5.13
CA CYS A 131 -0.05 17.30 6.30
C CYS A 131 0.66 18.29 7.24
N ARG A 132 1.47 19.20 6.68
CA ARG A 132 2.18 20.24 7.45
C ARG A 132 1.26 21.27 8.09
N ARG A 133 0.11 21.60 7.50
CA ARG A 133 -0.89 22.50 8.11
C ARG A 133 -1.63 21.84 9.28
N LEU A 134 -2.07 20.60 9.11
CA LEU A 134 -2.73 19.83 10.18
C LEU A 134 -1.79 19.61 11.38
N LEU A 135 -0.53 19.25 11.11
CA LEU A 135 0.50 19.09 12.15
C LEU A 135 0.71 20.37 12.98
N LYS A 136 0.72 21.56 12.35
CA LYS A 136 0.80 22.85 13.08
C LYS A 136 -0.44 23.08 13.97
N ARG A 137 -1.64 22.99 13.39
CA ARG A 137 -2.91 23.22 14.10
C ARG A 137 -3.09 22.29 15.30
N ASN A 138 -2.69 21.03 15.18
CA ASN A 138 -2.74 20.07 16.27
C ASN A 138 -1.82 20.50 17.44
N ILE A 139 -0.60 20.97 17.16
CA ILE A 139 0.34 21.46 18.19
C ILE A 139 -0.19 22.73 18.88
N GLU A 140 -0.75 23.67 18.11
CA GLU A 140 -1.37 24.89 18.64
C GLU A 140 -2.54 24.56 19.57
N THR A 141 -3.38 23.59 19.18
CA THR A 141 -4.49 23.07 20.00
C THR A 141 -3.97 22.39 21.28
N PHE A 142 -2.92 21.58 21.21
CA PHE A 142 -2.30 20.95 22.39
C PHE A 142 -1.64 21.98 23.34
N LYS A 143 -1.09 23.08 22.83
CA LYS A 143 -0.60 24.18 23.68
C LYS A 143 -1.74 24.89 24.41
N LEU A 144 -2.80 25.27 23.69
CA LEU A 144 -3.94 25.98 24.27
C LEU A 144 -4.70 25.13 25.32
N LYS A 145 -4.83 23.81 25.09
CA LYS A 145 -5.38 22.89 26.10
C LYS A 145 -4.52 22.79 27.37
N GLN A 146 -3.21 23.03 27.29
CA GLN A 146 -2.33 23.07 28.48
C GLN A 146 -2.37 24.42 29.21
N THR A 147 -2.46 25.55 28.51
CA THR A 147 -2.58 26.86 29.16
C THR A 147 -3.91 27.05 29.88
N ASN A 148 -4.99 26.48 29.35
CA ASN A 148 -6.34 26.63 29.90
C ASN A 148 -6.71 25.58 30.96
N GLY A 149 -5.84 24.59 31.22
CA GLY A 149 -6.03 23.59 32.28
C GLY A 149 -5.62 24.07 33.68
N GLY A 150 -5.14 25.32 33.81
CA GLY A 150 -4.49 25.86 35.01
C GLY A 150 -5.33 26.84 35.82
N SER A 151 -6.63 26.62 36.04
CA SER A 151 -7.41 27.43 36.99
C SER A 151 -8.68 26.74 37.50
N GLY A 152 -8.94 26.86 38.81
CA GLY A 152 -10.31 26.89 39.33
C GLY A 152 -10.96 25.58 39.80
N SER A 153 -10.49 25.00 40.90
CA SER A 153 -11.40 24.44 41.91
C SER A 153 -10.76 24.46 43.30
N SER A 154 -11.09 25.49 44.09
CA SER A 154 -10.85 25.49 45.53
C SER A 154 -12.07 24.88 46.22
N VAL A 155 -11.86 23.87 47.05
CA VAL A 155 -12.89 23.32 47.94
C VAL A 155 -12.37 23.40 49.37
N HIS A 156 -12.94 24.32 50.15
CA HIS A 156 -12.70 24.38 51.59
C HIS A 156 -13.22 23.09 52.26
N VAL A 157 -12.39 22.49 53.10
CA VAL A 157 -12.79 21.58 54.19
C VAL A 157 -12.08 22.04 55.46
N MET A 158 -12.72 21.84 56.62
CA MET A 158 -12.40 22.52 57.88
C MET A 158 -11.21 21.90 58.64
N ASP A 159 -10.72 22.65 59.63
CA ASP A 159 -9.52 22.43 60.42
C ASP A 159 -9.56 21.32 61.49
N SER A 160 -8.40 20.65 61.66
CA SER A 160 -7.77 20.25 62.94
C SER A 160 -8.45 19.19 63.87
N PRO A 161 -7.73 18.61 64.87
CA PRO A 161 -6.30 18.19 64.89
C PRO A 161 -6.05 16.82 65.60
N GLY A 162 -4.80 16.30 65.57
CA GLY A 162 -4.31 15.36 66.61
C GLY A 162 -3.11 14.44 66.26
N SER A 163 -2.06 14.47 67.11
CA SER A 163 -0.94 13.50 67.27
C SER A 163 -0.06 13.25 66.00
N GLU A 164 1.15 13.81 65.90
CA GLU A 164 2.45 13.24 66.38
C GLU A 164 2.90 11.98 65.62
N ASP A 165 4.15 11.84 65.13
CA ASP A 165 5.29 12.77 64.91
C ASP A 165 6.22 12.08 63.83
N VAL A 166 7.46 12.42 63.44
CA VAL A 166 8.54 13.30 63.95
C VAL A 166 9.51 13.68 62.80
N VAL A 167 10.12 14.87 62.88
CA VAL A 167 11.41 15.31 62.25
C VAL A 167 11.63 15.02 60.74
N SER A 168 11.64 16.01 59.83
CA SER A 168 12.62 17.10 59.63
C SER A 168 13.99 16.58 59.08
N ALA A 169 14.67 17.22 58.12
CA ALA A 169 14.71 18.66 57.86
C ALA A 169 14.85 19.08 56.37
N ARG A 170 14.24 20.24 56.07
CA ARG A 170 14.78 21.48 55.45
C ARG A 170 15.80 21.37 54.31
N GLU A 171 15.60 22.01 53.14
CA GLU A 171 15.37 23.45 52.84
C GLU A 171 16.61 24.37 52.92
N SER A 172 16.99 24.90 51.75
CA SER A 172 17.64 26.20 51.43
C SER A 172 17.81 26.18 49.89
N LEU A 173 17.33 27.09 49.03
CA LEU A 173 17.21 28.57 49.05
C LEU A 173 18.57 29.28 49.27
N SER A 174 18.95 30.35 48.60
CA SER A 174 18.54 30.98 47.31
C SER A 174 19.54 32.12 47.04
N SER A 175 19.83 32.46 45.77
CA SER A 175 20.50 33.73 45.38
C SER A 175 21.95 33.93 45.92
N GLU A 176 22.84 34.80 45.42
CA GLU A 176 22.82 35.76 44.29
C GLU A 176 24.26 36.12 43.84
N GLY A 177 24.42 36.71 42.64
CA GLY A 177 25.36 37.82 42.42
C GLY A 177 26.65 37.61 41.58
N ARG A 178 26.94 38.64 40.76
CA ARG A 178 28.18 38.99 40.02
C ARG A 178 28.50 38.12 38.78
N SER A 179 28.63 38.61 37.53
CA SER A 179 29.32 39.78 36.92
C SER A 179 30.84 39.56 36.76
N LEU A 180 31.52 39.81 35.63
CA LEU A 180 31.30 40.70 34.46
C LEU A 180 31.90 40.08 33.15
N ALA A 181 31.78 40.82 32.03
CA ALA A 181 32.71 40.86 30.86
C ALA A 181 32.74 39.65 29.88
N ASP A 182 32.86 39.82 28.55
CA ASP A 182 32.89 41.03 27.68
C ASP A 182 32.36 40.73 26.24
N GLU A 183 32.41 41.75 25.38
CA GLU A 183 31.91 41.94 23.98
C GLU A 183 32.47 40.93 22.93
N ASP A 184 32.03 40.79 21.67
CA ASP A 184 31.46 41.68 20.61
C ASP A 184 30.32 40.94 19.83
N SER A 185 29.18 41.52 19.42
CA SER A 185 28.88 42.67 18.51
C SER A 185 28.53 42.25 17.06
N ASP A 186 27.23 42.20 16.75
CA ASP A 186 26.68 42.29 15.38
C ASP A 186 26.82 43.73 14.83
N PRO A 187 26.58 43.96 13.52
CA PRO A 187 25.40 44.79 13.22
C PRO A 187 24.57 44.36 12.00
N GLU A 188 23.24 44.53 12.11
CA GLU A 188 22.31 44.47 10.98
C GLU A 188 22.43 45.71 10.06
N GLY A 189 22.15 45.54 8.76
CA GLY A 189 22.19 46.61 7.75
C GLY A 189 20.87 46.78 6.99
N THR A 190 20.18 47.91 7.20
CA THR A 190 18.81 48.15 6.73
C THR A 190 18.70 48.67 5.28
N ILE A 191 17.88 47.96 4.48
CA ILE A 191 17.10 48.37 3.28
C ILE A 191 17.74 49.36 2.28
N ARG A 192 17.78 48.95 1.00
CA ARG A 192 17.49 49.88 -0.12
C ARG A 192 16.78 49.20 -1.30
N ILE A 193 15.75 49.87 -1.83
CA ILE A 193 14.96 49.48 -3.00
C ILE A 193 15.40 50.33 -4.20
N ILE A 194 15.62 49.73 -5.37
CA ILE A 194 15.66 50.42 -6.67
C ILE A 194 14.95 49.54 -7.73
N ASN A 195 14.11 50.16 -8.55
CA ASN A 195 13.43 49.53 -9.69
C ASN A 195 14.23 49.70 -10.99
N SER A 196 14.23 48.69 -11.86
CA SER A 196 14.40 48.77 -13.33
C SER A 196 13.82 47.48 -13.92
N SER A 197 12.68 47.48 -14.62
CA SER A 197 12.42 47.97 -15.99
C SER A 197 13.00 47.06 -17.09
N GLY A 198 12.12 46.52 -17.94
CA GLY A 198 12.48 45.83 -19.19
C GLY A 198 12.84 46.80 -20.33
N PRO A 199 12.81 46.35 -21.59
CA PRO A 199 11.50 46.11 -22.23
C PRO A 199 11.42 44.86 -23.15
N ASN A 200 10.20 44.58 -23.64
CA ASN A 200 9.91 43.62 -24.71
C ASN A 200 9.94 44.30 -26.10
N LEU A 201 10.26 43.52 -27.15
CA LEU A 201 9.65 43.62 -28.48
C LEU A 201 9.83 42.24 -29.15
N PHE A 202 8.78 41.45 -29.44
CA PHE A 202 7.70 41.61 -30.44
C PHE A 202 8.16 41.58 -31.90
N LEU A 203 7.67 40.56 -32.61
CA LEU A 203 7.33 40.61 -34.04
C LEU A 203 6.40 39.44 -34.39
N GLU A 204 5.33 39.74 -35.12
CA GLU A 204 4.31 38.80 -35.61
C GLU A 204 4.39 38.68 -37.16
N CYS A 205 3.80 37.61 -37.71
CA CYS A 205 3.15 37.49 -39.03
C CYS A 205 2.75 36.00 -39.20
N GLU A 206 1.49 35.61 -39.37
CA GLU A 206 0.47 35.94 -40.39
C GLU A 206 0.53 35.03 -41.64
N GLU A 207 -0.61 34.92 -42.34
CA GLU A 207 -1.03 33.72 -43.09
C GLU A 207 -0.51 33.54 -44.54
N GLY A 208 -0.78 32.35 -45.11
CA GLY A 208 -0.68 32.09 -46.55
C GLY A 208 -1.57 30.92 -47.03
N HIS A 209 -2.58 31.21 -47.86
CA HIS A 209 -3.48 30.23 -48.50
C HIS A 209 -2.80 29.37 -49.60
N GLY A 210 -3.32 28.15 -49.89
CA GLY A 210 -2.73 27.30 -50.94
C GLY A 210 -3.42 25.99 -51.38
N VAL A 211 -4.64 26.06 -51.93
CA VAL A 211 -5.18 25.21 -53.03
C VAL A 211 -5.12 23.65 -52.95
N ILE A 212 -6.28 23.05 -52.68
CA ILE A 212 -6.99 21.97 -53.44
C ILE A 212 -6.16 20.88 -54.16
N THR A 213 -6.45 19.60 -53.84
CA THR A 213 -6.78 18.57 -54.86
C THR A 213 -7.61 17.43 -54.28
N ASN A 214 -8.69 17.04 -54.96
CA ASN A 214 -9.51 15.87 -54.62
C ASN A 214 -8.90 14.60 -55.24
N PHE A 215 -9.05 13.43 -54.61
CA PHE A 215 -9.35 12.19 -55.34
C PHE A 215 -9.94 11.10 -54.43
N ASP A 216 -11.13 10.64 -54.83
CA ASP A 216 -11.93 9.52 -54.34
C ASP A 216 -12.97 9.24 -55.48
N PRO A 217 -13.70 8.10 -55.56
CA PRO A 217 -13.61 6.85 -54.81
C PRO A 217 -13.55 5.60 -55.72
N SER A 218 -13.62 4.39 -55.14
CA SER A 218 -14.35 3.18 -55.62
C SER A 218 -14.14 2.05 -54.59
N GLU A 219 -15.18 1.50 -53.95
CA GLU A 219 -16.01 0.37 -54.44
C GLU A 219 -15.16 -0.89 -54.74
N SER A 220 -15.41 -2.11 -54.21
CA SER A 220 -16.62 -2.76 -53.63
C SER A 220 -16.16 -4.09 -52.93
N SER A 221 -16.93 -5.01 -52.32
CA SER A 221 -18.34 -5.15 -51.89
C SER A 221 -18.40 -6.30 -50.85
N ASP A 222 -19.36 -6.24 -49.91
CA ASP A 222 -20.14 -7.31 -49.22
C ASP A 222 -19.49 -8.68 -48.84
N SER A 223 -19.76 -9.35 -47.71
CA SER A 223 -20.49 -9.08 -46.43
C SER A 223 -20.04 -10.21 -45.43
N ASP A 224 -20.65 -10.61 -44.30
CA ASP A 224 -21.97 -10.44 -43.67
C ASP A 224 -21.90 -10.81 -42.15
N SER A 225 -23.04 -10.89 -41.46
CA SER A 225 -23.25 -11.45 -40.11
C SER A 225 -22.79 -10.62 -38.90
N SER A 226 -23.52 -9.54 -38.66
CA SER A 226 -24.31 -9.29 -37.42
C SER A 226 -24.38 -10.44 -36.38
N VAL A 227 -24.50 -10.26 -35.06
CA VAL A 227 -24.54 -9.09 -34.11
C VAL A 227 -24.10 -9.65 -32.71
N GLU A 228 -23.97 -8.94 -31.56
CA GLU A 228 -24.46 -7.64 -31.02
C GLU A 228 -23.36 -6.99 -30.14
N GLU A 229 -23.37 -5.67 -29.97
CA GLU A 229 -22.63 -4.96 -28.89
C GLU A 229 -23.48 -3.82 -28.28
N VAL A 230 -23.24 -3.49 -27.00
CA VAL A 230 -23.83 -2.33 -26.32
C VAL A 230 -22.72 -1.56 -25.60
N GLU A 231 -22.26 -0.47 -26.22
CA GLU A 231 -21.45 0.56 -25.57
C GLU A 231 -22.29 1.82 -25.27
N SER A 232 -21.90 2.54 -24.22
CA SER A 232 -22.38 3.90 -23.95
C SER A 232 -21.17 4.78 -23.64
N GLN A 233 -20.71 5.54 -24.63
CA GLN A 233 -19.74 6.62 -24.45
C GLN A 233 -20.42 8.00 -24.44
N VAL A 234 -19.65 9.01 -24.07
CA VAL A 234 -20.10 10.33 -23.65
C VAL A 234 -19.50 11.37 -24.61
N PHE A 235 -20.25 12.42 -25.01
CA PHE A 235 -19.90 13.83 -24.78
C PHE A 235 -20.93 14.85 -25.32
N LEU A 236 -20.74 16.10 -24.88
CA LEU A 236 -21.57 17.30 -24.92
C LEU A 236 -22.07 17.80 -26.29
N ALA A 237 -23.19 18.54 -26.26
CA ALA A 237 -23.53 19.64 -27.18
C ALA A 237 -24.34 20.73 -26.43
N THR A 238 -24.54 21.90 -27.04
CA THR A 238 -24.93 23.17 -26.35
C THR A 238 -26.21 23.80 -26.93
N GLU A 239 -26.93 24.54 -26.07
CA GLU A 239 -28.03 25.52 -26.23
C GLU A 239 -28.76 25.72 -27.59
N GLY A 240 -30.09 25.84 -27.52
CA GLY A 240 -30.97 26.28 -28.61
C GLY A 240 -32.44 26.46 -28.19
N SER A 241 -32.87 27.72 -28.07
CA SER A 241 -34.25 28.24 -27.87
C SER A 241 -35.25 27.78 -28.97
N GLU A 242 -36.58 27.94 -28.96
CA GLU A 242 -37.60 28.82 -28.32
C GLU A 242 -38.95 28.01 -28.23
N GLU A 243 -40.09 28.32 -27.60
CA GLU A 243 -40.58 29.24 -26.53
C GLU A 243 -42.04 28.83 -26.12
N ASN A 244 -42.65 29.43 -25.06
CA ASN A 244 -44.10 29.52 -24.74
C ASN A 244 -44.87 28.18 -24.41
N ASP A 245 -45.90 28.09 -23.56
CA ASP A 245 -46.67 29.00 -22.68
C ASP A 245 -47.53 28.12 -21.68
N LEU A 246 -48.09 28.50 -20.53
CA LEU A 246 -47.90 29.57 -19.52
C LEU A 246 -48.66 29.15 -18.23
N ASN A 247 -48.10 29.34 -17.01
CA ASN A 247 -48.78 29.87 -15.80
C ASN A 247 -47.91 29.79 -14.52
N ASN A 248 -48.11 30.73 -13.58
CA ASN A 248 -47.32 30.98 -12.36
C ASN A 248 -48.30 31.22 -11.19
N PRO A 249 -47.98 30.90 -9.91
CA PRO A 249 -47.36 31.94 -9.07
C PRO A 249 -46.40 31.46 -7.94
N LYS A 250 -45.18 32.03 -7.95
CA LYS A 250 -44.41 32.57 -6.80
C LYS A 250 -43.86 31.65 -5.67
N GLU A 251 -42.61 32.03 -5.34
CA GLU A 251 -41.97 32.08 -4.00
C GLU A 251 -41.33 30.83 -3.37
N GLU A 252 -40.28 31.13 -2.60
CA GLU A 252 -39.38 30.30 -1.79
C GLU A 252 -38.51 29.22 -2.48
N ALA A 253 -37.18 29.39 -2.35
CA ALA A 253 -36.18 28.40 -2.74
C ALA A 253 -35.84 27.49 -1.54
N PRO A 254 -35.89 26.15 -1.68
CA PRO A 254 -35.52 25.23 -0.60
C PRO A 254 -34.03 25.36 -0.25
N SER A 255 -33.75 25.59 1.03
CA SER A 255 -32.40 25.71 1.56
C SER A 255 -31.66 24.37 1.62
N THR A 256 -30.35 24.45 1.83
CA THR A 256 -29.45 23.32 2.07
C THR A 256 -29.96 22.39 3.17
N ALA A 257 -30.40 21.19 2.79
CA ALA A 257 -30.53 20.06 3.70
C ALA A 257 -29.16 19.35 3.81
N GLU A 258 -28.52 19.47 4.97
CA GLU A 258 -27.23 18.82 5.24
C GLU A 258 -27.40 17.30 5.33
N VAL A 259 -27.06 16.57 4.26
CA VAL A 259 -26.82 15.14 4.35
C VAL A 259 -25.46 14.95 5.00
N SER A 260 -25.46 14.48 6.25
CA SER A 260 -24.26 14.31 7.07
C SER A 260 -23.28 13.30 6.45
N SER A 261 -22.26 13.79 5.75
CA SER A 261 -21.03 13.03 5.56
C SER A 261 -20.35 12.87 6.92
N ASP A 262 -20.02 11.65 7.34
CA ASP A 262 -19.24 11.42 8.55
C ASP A 262 -17.85 12.08 8.43
N THR A 263 -17.70 13.27 9.00
CA THR A 263 -16.47 14.05 8.89
C THR A 263 -15.40 13.47 9.80
N TYR A 264 -14.49 12.68 9.22
CA TYR A 264 -13.25 12.23 9.86
C TYR A 264 -12.57 13.39 10.58
N THR A 265 -12.22 13.19 11.85
CA THR A 265 -11.82 14.26 12.75
C THR A 265 -10.33 14.57 12.62
N ALA A 266 -9.93 15.75 13.14
CA ALA A 266 -8.50 16.05 13.29
C ALA A 266 -7.77 15.10 14.27
N GLU A 267 -8.52 14.39 15.12
CA GLU A 267 -8.00 13.46 16.13
C GLU A 267 -7.64 12.08 15.50
N ASP A 268 -8.33 11.69 14.42
CA ASP A 268 -8.00 10.52 13.60
C ASP A 268 -6.63 10.69 12.91
N PHE A 269 -6.42 11.83 12.24
CA PHE A 269 -5.14 12.13 11.60
C PHE A 269 -3.99 12.24 12.61
N ALA A 270 -4.23 12.83 13.79
CA ALA A 270 -3.25 12.85 14.88
C ALA A 270 -2.88 11.44 15.38
N THR A 271 -3.84 10.51 15.34
CA THR A 271 -3.64 9.11 15.73
C THR A 271 -2.86 8.34 14.67
N TRP A 272 -3.22 8.45 13.39
CA TRP A 272 -2.42 7.91 12.29
C TRP A 272 -0.98 8.44 12.32
N GLN A 273 -0.78 9.75 12.50
CA GLN A 273 0.54 10.37 12.62
C GLN A 273 1.41 9.76 13.73
N ARG A 274 0.82 9.31 14.84
CA ARG A 274 1.52 8.65 15.94
C ARG A 274 1.99 7.24 15.53
N ILE A 275 1.08 6.43 14.97
CA ILE A 275 1.38 5.03 14.59
C ILE A 275 2.38 4.99 13.44
N ILE A 276 2.21 5.83 12.42
CA ILE A 276 3.12 5.98 11.27
C ILE A 276 4.57 6.20 11.72
N ARG A 277 4.82 7.06 12.72
CA ARG A 277 6.18 7.35 13.22
C ARG A 277 6.80 6.15 13.93
N VAL A 278 6.02 5.48 14.79
CA VAL A 278 6.46 4.28 15.52
C VAL A 278 6.79 3.14 14.56
N ASP A 279 5.94 2.90 13.56
CA ASP A 279 6.19 1.86 12.54
C ASP A 279 7.37 2.21 11.62
N ALA A 280 7.57 3.50 11.30
CA ALA A 280 8.69 3.94 10.47
C ALA A 280 10.06 3.74 11.15
N VAL A 281 10.18 4.04 12.44
CA VAL A 281 11.40 3.75 13.24
C VAL A 281 11.65 2.25 13.33
N ARG A 282 10.58 1.45 13.45
CA ARG A 282 10.64 -0.03 13.52
C ARG A 282 10.84 -0.72 12.17
N ALA A 283 10.96 0.02 11.06
CA ALA A 283 11.06 -0.56 9.73
C ALA A 283 12.31 -1.43 9.56
N ASN A 284 12.13 -2.56 8.87
CA ASN A 284 13.18 -3.52 8.53
C ASN A 284 14.25 -2.88 7.61
N SER A 285 15.51 -3.23 7.83
CA SER A 285 16.70 -2.77 7.10
C SER A 285 17.26 -3.79 6.10
N ASP A 286 16.60 -4.92 5.90
CA ASP A 286 16.97 -5.96 4.90
C ASP A 286 17.15 -5.43 3.47
N TRP A 287 16.53 -4.30 3.12
CA TRP A 287 16.67 -3.61 1.84
C TRP A 287 18.07 -3.02 1.57
N ILE A 288 18.85 -2.69 2.62
CA ILE A 288 20.12 -1.95 2.50
C ILE A 288 21.12 -2.68 1.60
N VAL A 289 21.16 -4.01 1.68
CA VAL A 289 22.07 -4.87 0.90
C VAL A 289 21.72 -4.85 -0.60
N TYR A 290 20.47 -4.56 -0.95
CA TYR A 290 19.95 -4.60 -2.33
C TYR A 290 19.92 -3.22 -3.00
N SER A 291 19.86 -2.13 -2.22
CA SER A 291 19.94 -0.75 -2.72
C SER A 291 21.09 0.07 -2.08
N PRO A 292 22.38 -0.27 -2.26
CA PRO A 292 23.50 0.46 -1.66
C PRO A 292 23.56 1.95 -2.01
N SER A 293 23.09 2.34 -3.20
CA SER A 293 23.00 3.75 -3.63
C SER A 293 21.98 4.55 -2.79
N GLN A 294 20.82 3.95 -2.49
CA GLN A 294 19.82 4.55 -1.58
C GLN A 294 20.28 4.54 -0.13
N ALA A 295 21.15 3.59 0.27
CA ALA A 295 21.74 3.55 1.60
C ALA A 295 22.89 4.58 1.79
N ALA A 296 23.46 5.14 0.72
CA ALA A 296 24.54 6.13 0.77
C ALA A 296 24.04 7.53 1.19
N VAL A 297 23.63 7.67 2.45
CA VAL A 297 23.03 8.88 3.02
C VAL A 297 23.93 9.52 4.07
N SER A 298 24.23 10.80 3.93
CA SER A 298 24.95 11.57 4.95
C SER A 298 24.05 11.89 6.16
N GLU A 299 24.64 11.89 7.34
CA GLU A 299 23.98 12.20 8.62
C GLU A 299 23.20 13.54 8.59
N GLY A 300 23.78 14.57 7.97
CA GLY A 300 23.13 15.87 7.77
C GLY A 300 21.98 15.87 6.74
N ARG A 301 21.87 14.88 5.84
CA ARG A 301 20.67 14.67 5.01
C ARG A 301 19.59 13.91 5.81
N ALA A 302 20.02 12.93 6.60
CA ALA A 302 19.14 12.13 7.43
C ALA A 302 18.43 12.96 8.52
N ARG A 303 19.17 13.72 9.34
CA ARG A 303 18.60 14.59 10.40
C ARG A 303 17.59 15.60 9.86
N ARG A 304 17.95 16.39 8.84
CA ARG A 304 17.04 17.37 8.20
C ARG A 304 15.75 16.72 7.67
N SER A 305 15.81 15.49 7.19
CA SER A 305 14.62 14.75 6.72
C SER A 305 13.75 14.29 7.89
N ALA A 306 14.35 13.78 8.96
CA ALA A 306 13.67 13.40 10.20
C ALA A 306 13.01 14.62 10.89
N GLU A 307 13.70 15.75 10.97
CA GLU A 307 13.19 17.03 11.46
C GLU A 307 11.99 17.53 10.65
N ALA A 308 12.07 17.49 9.30
CA ALA A 308 11.03 17.94 8.40
C ALA A 308 9.70 17.16 8.55
N VAL A 309 9.75 15.93 9.05
CA VAL A 309 8.57 15.12 9.41
C VAL A 309 8.33 15.03 10.92
N ARG A 310 9.15 15.67 11.78
CA ARG A 310 9.13 15.49 13.24
C ARG A 310 9.11 14.01 13.65
N LEU A 311 10.08 13.25 13.15
CA LEU A 311 10.43 11.94 13.70
C LEU A 311 11.02 12.13 15.11
N LYS A 312 10.97 11.10 15.94
CA LYS A 312 11.59 11.00 17.26
C LYS A 312 12.14 9.59 17.47
N ASP A 313 12.88 9.40 18.56
CA ASP A 313 13.28 8.08 19.05
C ASP A 313 14.14 7.31 18.02
N TYR A 314 14.90 8.05 17.20
CA TYR A 314 15.66 7.57 16.04
C TYR A 314 17.18 7.67 16.25
N GLU A 315 17.64 8.12 17.42
CA GLU A 315 19.04 8.40 17.76
C GLU A 315 19.91 7.13 17.70
N HIS A 316 19.28 5.95 17.81
CA HIS A 316 19.88 4.62 17.75
C HIS A 316 19.95 4.04 16.32
N LEU A 317 19.51 4.79 15.29
CA LEU A 317 19.45 4.32 13.91
C LEU A 317 20.59 4.88 13.06
N GLU A 318 21.06 4.09 12.09
CA GLU A 318 22.00 4.52 11.06
C GLU A 318 21.39 5.61 10.15
N PRO A 319 22.18 6.54 9.56
CA PRO A 319 21.67 7.63 8.71
C PRO A 319 20.74 7.18 7.57
N CYS A 320 21.03 6.05 6.94
CA CYS A 320 20.19 5.44 5.92
C CYS A 320 18.80 5.04 6.45
N ARG A 321 18.73 4.45 7.65
CA ARG A 321 17.49 4.05 8.31
C ARG A 321 16.69 5.25 8.80
N ILE A 322 17.35 6.28 9.35
CA ILE A 322 16.71 7.56 9.72
C ILE A 322 16.06 8.21 8.48
N PHE A 323 16.78 8.26 7.36
CA PHE A 323 16.27 8.83 6.11
C PHE A 323 15.12 8.03 5.52
N HIS A 324 15.23 6.69 5.49
CA HIS A 324 14.16 5.78 5.06
C HIS A 324 12.90 5.92 5.92
N ALA A 325 13.05 5.97 7.25
CA ALA A 325 11.95 6.23 8.17
C ALA A 325 11.29 7.60 7.92
N ALA A 326 12.08 8.65 7.66
CA ALA A 326 11.54 9.96 7.32
C ALA A 326 10.71 9.95 6.02
N ARG A 327 11.16 9.21 4.99
CA ARG A 327 10.43 9.01 3.73
C ARG A 327 9.12 8.21 3.94
N LEU A 328 9.16 7.15 4.77
CA LEU A 328 7.95 6.42 5.17
C LEU A 328 6.91 7.38 5.80
N VAL A 329 7.31 8.17 6.80
CA VAL A 329 6.40 9.14 7.43
C VAL A 329 5.86 10.14 6.40
N ALA A 330 6.72 10.67 5.51
CA ALA A 330 6.30 11.67 4.54
C ALA A 330 5.19 11.16 3.60
N ILE A 331 5.36 9.95 3.06
CA ILE A 331 4.46 9.36 2.07
C ILE A 331 3.21 8.77 2.73
N LEU A 332 3.32 8.13 3.90
CA LEU A 332 2.17 7.57 4.62
C LEU A 332 1.24 8.66 5.17
N GLU A 333 1.78 9.79 5.65
CA GLU A 333 0.96 10.97 6.01
C GLU A 333 0.20 11.54 4.80
N ALA A 334 0.81 11.51 3.60
CA ALA A 334 0.14 11.96 2.38
C ALA A 334 -0.93 10.95 1.93
N TYR A 335 -0.69 9.65 2.08
CA TYR A 335 -1.68 8.61 1.77
C TYR A 335 -2.89 8.69 2.69
N ALA A 336 -2.68 8.90 3.98
CA ALA A 336 -3.77 9.00 4.96
C ALA A 336 -4.68 10.22 4.75
N LEU A 337 -4.24 11.25 4.01
CA LEU A 337 -5.11 12.34 3.53
C LEU A 337 -5.73 12.07 2.15
N TYR A 338 -5.11 11.23 1.34
CA TYR A 338 -5.59 10.87 0.00
C TYR A 338 -6.71 9.82 0.05
N ASP A 339 -6.66 8.90 1.01
CA ASP A 339 -7.61 7.80 1.20
C ASP A 339 -8.10 7.75 2.66
N ALA A 340 -8.83 8.78 3.08
CA ALA A 340 -9.22 8.99 4.49
C ALA A 340 -10.18 7.90 5.06
N GLU A 341 -10.89 7.14 4.21
CA GLU A 341 -11.71 5.99 4.66
C GLU A 341 -10.85 4.89 5.32
N ILE A 342 -9.59 4.78 4.91
CA ILE A 342 -8.60 3.81 5.40
C ILE A 342 -7.56 4.49 6.30
N GLY A 343 -7.17 5.73 5.95
CA GLY A 343 -6.19 6.52 6.67
C GLY A 343 -4.84 5.83 6.74
N TYR A 344 -4.48 5.35 7.93
CA TYR A 344 -3.34 4.47 8.14
C TYR A 344 -3.66 3.31 9.10
N CYS A 345 -3.33 2.10 8.66
CA CYS A 345 -3.31 0.89 9.47
C CYS A 345 -1.89 0.32 9.57
N GLN A 346 -1.55 -0.31 10.70
CA GLN A 346 -0.25 -0.96 10.89
C GLN A 346 -0.02 -2.04 9.81
N GLY A 347 1.20 -2.09 9.27
CA GLY A 347 1.56 -2.95 8.14
C GLY A 347 1.52 -2.25 6.77
N MET A 348 0.90 -1.08 6.64
CA MET A 348 1.03 -0.25 5.43
C MET A 348 2.48 0.25 5.24
N SER A 349 3.24 0.43 6.33
CA SER A 349 4.69 0.68 6.32
C SER A 349 5.50 -0.49 5.74
N ASP A 350 5.14 -1.74 6.06
CA ASP A 350 5.76 -2.95 5.49
C ASP A 350 5.54 -3.00 3.97
N LEU A 351 4.36 -2.58 3.49
CA LEU A 351 4.04 -2.50 2.05
C LEU A 351 4.74 -1.36 1.32
N LEU A 352 4.89 -0.19 1.95
CA LEU A 352 5.58 0.96 1.33
C LEU A 352 7.12 0.80 1.32
N SER A 353 7.70 0.17 2.34
CA SER A 353 9.15 0.11 2.53
C SER A 353 9.93 -0.40 1.30
N PRO A 354 9.50 -1.48 0.59
CA PRO A 354 10.15 -1.89 -0.65
C PRO A 354 9.99 -0.92 -1.83
N ILE A 355 8.92 -0.11 -1.87
CA ILE A 355 8.71 0.89 -2.92
C ILE A 355 9.70 2.05 -2.75
N ILE A 356 9.84 2.62 -1.55
CA ILE A 356 10.80 3.71 -1.35
C ILE A 356 12.27 3.27 -1.41
N ALA A 357 12.58 1.98 -1.12
CA ALA A 357 13.92 1.41 -1.31
C ALA A 357 14.34 1.28 -2.78
N VAL A 358 13.41 1.45 -3.73
CA VAL A 358 13.63 1.30 -5.18
C VAL A 358 13.34 2.61 -5.93
N ILE A 359 12.30 3.35 -5.53
CA ILE A 359 11.89 4.62 -6.14
C ILE A 359 12.48 5.76 -5.32
N GLU A 360 13.48 6.45 -5.87
CA GLU A 360 14.25 7.49 -5.18
C GLU A 360 13.40 8.74 -4.85
N GLU A 361 12.48 9.07 -5.77
CA GLU A 361 11.65 10.27 -5.72
C GLU A 361 10.33 10.03 -4.98
N ASP A 362 10.10 10.74 -3.88
CA ASP A 362 8.92 10.56 -3.01
C ASP A 362 7.58 10.68 -3.72
N HIS A 363 7.46 11.56 -4.72
CA HIS A 363 6.20 11.73 -5.45
C HIS A 363 5.89 10.50 -6.33
N GLU A 364 6.89 9.92 -7.00
CA GLU A 364 6.72 8.69 -7.77
C GLU A 364 6.49 7.49 -6.86
N ALA A 365 7.18 7.42 -5.71
CA ALA A 365 6.97 6.40 -4.70
C ALA A 365 5.55 6.46 -4.11
N PHE A 366 5.02 7.66 -3.85
CA PHE A 366 3.63 7.88 -3.43
C PHE A 366 2.63 7.35 -4.46
N TRP A 367 2.77 7.71 -5.74
CA TRP A 367 1.83 7.23 -6.77
C TRP A 367 1.98 5.74 -7.08
N CYS A 368 3.18 5.18 -6.96
CA CYS A 368 3.41 3.73 -6.97
C CYS A 368 2.66 3.06 -5.80
N PHE A 369 2.73 3.62 -4.58
CA PHE A 369 2.01 3.10 -3.42
C PHE A 369 0.49 3.23 -3.56
N VAL A 370 -0.03 4.35 -4.07
CA VAL A 370 -1.46 4.48 -4.46
C VAL A 370 -1.85 3.40 -5.47
N GLY A 371 -1.01 3.15 -6.48
CA GLY A 371 -1.20 2.09 -7.47
C GLY A 371 -1.24 0.68 -6.86
N PHE A 372 -0.40 0.40 -5.86
CA PHE A 372 -0.36 -0.86 -5.11
C PHE A 372 -1.61 -1.01 -4.21
N MET A 373 -1.96 0.05 -3.50
CA MET A 373 -3.11 0.07 -2.58
C MET A 373 -4.44 -0.14 -3.30
N ARG A 374 -4.58 0.19 -4.60
CA ARG A 374 -5.78 -0.16 -5.41
C ARG A 374 -6.26 -1.61 -5.24
N LYS A 375 -5.36 -2.57 -4.98
CA LYS A 375 -5.74 -3.94 -4.61
C LYS A 375 -5.59 -4.22 -3.11
N ALA A 376 -4.53 -3.73 -2.46
CA ALA A 376 -4.24 -4.03 -1.06
C ALA A 376 -5.20 -3.35 -0.05
N ARG A 377 -5.93 -2.29 -0.45
CA ARG A 377 -6.87 -1.52 0.39
C ARG A 377 -7.84 -2.38 1.19
N HIS A 378 -8.33 -3.47 0.59
CA HIS A 378 -9.29 -4.37 1.22
C HIS A 378 -8.73 -5.09 2.47
N ASN A 379 -7.41 -5.21 2.61
CA ASN A 379 -6.75 -5.78 3.81
C ASN A 379 -6.85 -4.86 5.04
N PHE A 380 -7.02 -3.55 4.80
CA PHE A 380 -6.91 -2.50 5.83
C PHE A 380 -8.26 -1.82 6.13
N ARG A 381 -9.38 -2.40 5.68
CA ARG A 381 -10.73 -1.93 6.03
C ARG A 381 -11.01 -2.14 7.51
N LEU A 382 -11.59 -1.13 8.16
CA LEU A 382 -11.97 -1.17 9.57
C LEU A 382 -12.98 -2.28 9.90
N ASP A 383 -13.78 -2.71 8.90
CA ASP A 383 -14.79 -3.77 9.01
C ASP A 383 -14.23 -5.21 8.99
N GLU A 384 -12.94 -5.37 8.69
CA GLU A 384 -12.25 -6.66 8.57
C GLU A 384 -12.92 -7.66 7.60
N VAL A 385 -13.84 -7.23 6.73
CA VAL A 385 -14.55 -8.10 5.76
C VAL A 385 -13.58 -8.58 4.69
N GLY A 386 -12.74 -7.67 4.17
CA GLY A 386 -11.76 -8.00 3.14
C GLY A 386 -10.70 -9.00 3.59
N ILE A 387 -10.27 -8.96 4.86
CA ILE A 387 -9.29 -9.91 5.40
C ILE A 387 -9.95 -11.26 5.76
N ARG A 388 -11.12 -11.26 6.41
CA ARG A 388 -11.88 -12.48 6.73
C ARG A 388 -12.27 -13.27 5.48
N ARG A 389 -12.66 -12.59 4.39
CA ARG A 389 -12.94 -13.24 3.09
C ARG A 389 -11.70 -13.95 2.53
N GLN A 390 -10.53 -13.34 2.62
CA GLN A 390 -9.29 -13.93 2.10
C GLN A 390 -8.81 -15.12 2.95
N LEU A 391 -8.97 -15.06 4.27
CA LEU A 391 -8.72 -16.20 5.16
C LEU A 391 -9.68 -17.37 4.89
N ASN A 392 -10.97 -17.09 4.67
CA ASN A 392 -11.94 -18.10 4.23
C ASN A 392 -11.54 -18.73 2.89
N ILE A 393 -11.06 -17.95 1.90
CA ILE A 393 -10.54 -18.51 0.64
C ILE A 393 -9.35 -19.45 0.87
N VAL A 394 -8.38 -19.09 1.73
CA VAL A 394 -7.27 -19.98 2.12
C VAL A 394 -7.79 -21.26 2.79
N SER A 395 -8.77 -21.14 3.68
CA SER A 395 -9.45 -22.26 4.35
C SER A 395 -10.13 -23.20 3.34
N LYS A 396 -10.94 -22.67 2.41
CA LYS A 396 -11.57 -23.44 1.31
C LYS A 396 -10.53 -24.15 0.43
N ILE A 397 -9.39 -23.51 0.11
CA ILE A 397 -8.30 -24.14 -0.66
C ILE A 397 -7.67 -25.31 0.10
N ILE A 398 -7.34 -25.13 1.38
CA ILE A 398 -6.73 -26.19 2.21
C ILE A 398 -7.70 -27.36 2.38
N LYS A 399 -8.98 -27.09 2.71
CA LYS A 399 -10.05 -28.08 2.82
C LYS A 399 -10.22 -28.92 1.56
N SER A 400 -10.22 -28.25 0.40
CA SER A 400 -10.38 -28.88 -0.92
C SER A 400 -9.15 -29.67 -1.38
N LYS A 401 -7.95 -29.30 -0.92
CA LYS A 401 -6.70 -29.99 -1.27
C LYS A 401 -6.39 -31.19 -0.36
N ASP A 402 -6.60 -31.03 0.95
CA ASP A 402 -6.18 -31.99 1.97
C ASP A 402 -7.13 -31.99 3.18
N SER A 403 -8.21 -32.75 3.06
CA SER A 403 -9.22 -32.87 4.13
C SER A 403 -8.67 -33.49 5.42
N HIS A 404 -7.48 -34.12 5.41
CA HIS A 404 -6.85 -34.66 6.62
C HIS A 404 -6.04 -33.59 7.34
N LEU A 405 -5.32 -32.72 6.62
CA LEU A 405 -4.73 -31.53 7.24
C LEU A 405 -5.83 -30.62 7.80
N TYR A 406 -6.91 -30.42 7.05
CA TYR A 406 -8.05 -29.61 7.51
C TYR A 406 -8.67 -30.15 8.80
N ARG A 407 -8.94 -31.46 8.89
CA ARG A 407 -9.41 -32.14 10.12
C ARG A 407 -8.40 -32.17 11.28
N HIS A 408 -7.15 -31.76 11.05
CA HIS A 408 -6.20 -31.46 12.13
C HIS A 408 -6.37 -30.02 12.60
N LEU A 409 -6.49 -29.06 11.68
CA LEU A 409 -6.75 -27.65 11.99
C LEU A 409 -8.08 -27.45 12.74
N GLU A 410 -9.17 -28.14 12.34
CA GLU A 410 -10.46 -28.13 13.05
C GLU A 410 -10.34 -28.60 14.52
N LYS A 411 -9.45 -29.55 14.81
CA LYS A 411 -9.19 -30.01 16.20
C LYS A 411 -8.35 -29.03 17.01
N LEU A 412 -7.63 -28.15 16.34
CA LEU A 412 -6.76 -27.12 16.94
C LEU A 412 -7.43 -25.73 16.97
N GLN A 413 -8.71 -25.64 16.59
CA GLN A 413 -9.46 -24.37 16.47
C GLN A 413 -8.74 -23.36 15.56
N ALA A 414 -8.19 -23.88 14.45
CA ALA A 414 -7.35 -23.16 13.49
C ALA A 414 -7.91 -23.20 12.06
N GLU A 415 -9.14 -23.71 11.86
CA GLU A 415 -9.81 -23.84 10.57
C GLU A 415 -10.16 -22.50 9.92
N ASP A 416 -10.26 -21.42 10.70
CA ASP A 416 -10.39 -20.04 10.22
C ASP A 416 -9.13 -19.53 9.48
N CYS A 417 -8.02 -20.26 9.60
CA CYS A 417 -6.70 -19.93 9.07
C CYS A 417 -6.10 -18.61 9.60
N PHE A 418 -6.54 -18.07 10.74
CA PHE A 418 -5.98 -16.82 11.28
C PHE A 418 -4.47 -16.91 11.57
N PHE A 419 -3.91 -18.11 11.70
CA PHE A 419 -2.46 -18.32 11.78
C PHE A 419 -1.67 -17.85 10.53
N VAL A 420 -2.31 -17.57 9.39
CA VAL A 420 -1.70 -16.91 8.22
C VAL A 420 -2.11 -15.44 8.05
N TYR A 421 -2.85 -14.83 8.99
CA TYR A 421 -3.32 -13.44 8.94
C TYR A 421 -2.20 -12.46 8.52
N ARG A 422 -1.02 -12.60 9.14
CA ARG A 422 0.16 -11.75 8.84
C ARG A 422 0.59 -11.85 7.37
N MET A 423 0.61 -13.05 6.80
CA MET A 423 0.97 -13.28 5.39
C MET A 423 -0.02 -12.63 4.43
N VAL A 424 -1.31 -12.67 4.76
CA VAL A 424 -2.36 -12.07 3.92
C VAL A 424 -2.32 -10.55 4.02
N VAL A 425 -2.31 -9.97 5.23
CA VAL A 425 -2.37 -8.51 5.43
C VAL A 425 -1.18 -7.79 4.77
N VAL A 426 0.06 -8.20 5.08
CA VAL A 426 1.28 -7.58 4.51
C VAL A 426 1.86 -8.36 3.32
N LEU A 427 1.05 -9.16 2.64
CA LEU A 427 1.35 -9.76 1.34
C LEU A 427 2.70 -10.50 1.31
N PHE A 428 2.92 -11.42 2.26
CA PHE A 428 4.15 -12.19 2.53
C PHE A 428 5.41 -11.40 2.96
N ARG A 429 5.32 -10.07 3.18
CA ARG A 429 6.51 -9.22 3.44
C ARG A 429 7.34 -9.61 4.67
N ARG A 430 6.75 -10.30 5.66
CA ARG A 430 7.43 -10.72 6.90
C ARG A 430 7.89 -12.19 6.89
N GLU A 431 7.60 -12.92 5.81
CA GLU A 431 7.96 -14.34 5.62
C GLU A 431 8.92 -14.56 4.44
N LEU A 432 9.08 -13.55 3.59
CA LEU A 432 10.03 -13.50 2.48
C LEU A 432 11.10 -12.42 2.73
N THR A 433 12.31 -12.64 2.20
CA THR A 433 13.33 -11.58 2.15
C THR A 433 12.92 -10.49 1.15
N PHE A 434 13.53 -9.30 1.25
CA PHE A 434 13.33 -8.19 0.30
C PHE A 434 13.21 -8.63 -1.18
N GLU A 435 14.24 -9.27 -1.73
CA GLU A 435 14.24 -9.74 -3.14
C GLU A 435 13.13 -10.75 -3.44
N GLN A 436 12.82 -11.62 -2.49
CA GLN A 436 11.75 -12.61 -2.64
C GLN A 436 10.37 -11.94 -2.64
N THR A 437 10.15 -10.95 -1.77
CA THR A 437 8.92 -10.15 -1.71
C THR A 437 8.69 -9.38 -3.00
N VAL A 438 9.68 -8.61 -3.45
CA VAL A 438 9.52 -7.80 -4.67
C VAL A 438 9.38 -8.68 -5.91
N CYS A 439 10.07 -9.82 -5.97
CA CYS A 439 9.91 -10.78 -7.06
C CYS A 439 8.50 -11.39 -7.13
N ILE A 440 7.87 -11.73 -6.00
CA ILE A 440 6.50 -12.26 -6.03
C ILE A 440 5.48 -11.14 -6.32
N TRP A 441 5.70 -9.91 -5.82
CA TRP A 441 4.86 -8.76 -6.14
C TRP A 441 4.93 -8.35 -7.61
N GLU A 442 6.12 -8.31 -8.23
CA GLU A 442 6.30 -8.08 -9.67
C GLU A 442 5.49 -9.05 -10.54
N VAL A 443 5.37 -10.32 -10.11
CA VAL A 443 4.56 -11.35 -10.79
C VAL A 443 3.05 -11.08 -10.66
N MET A 444 2.59 -10.54 -9.53
CA MET A 444 1.19 -10.14 -9.32
C MET A 444 0.86 -8.84 -10.07
N TRP A 445 1.72 -7.82 -9.95
CA TRP A 445 1.53 -6.54 -10.63
C TRP A 445 1.55 -6.70 -12.17
N ALA A 446 2.28 -7.69 -12.71
CA ALA A 446 2.23 -8.02 -14.13
C ALA A 446 0.89 -8.64 -14.58
N ASP A 447 0.20 -9.42 -13.74
CA ASP A 447 -1.19 -9.84 -14.01
C ASP A 447 -2.15 -8.64 -13.94
N GLN A 448 -2.04 -7.83 -12.89
CA GLN A 448 -2.89 -6.66 -12.67
C GLN A 448 -2.74 -5.62 -13.80
N ALA A 449 -1.51 -5.38 -14.27
CA ALA A 449 -1.25 -4.51 -15.43
C ALA A 449 -1.85 -5.05 -16.73
N ALA A 450 -1.88 -6.37 -16.93
CA ALA A 450 -2.50 -6.97 -18.11
C ALA A 450 -4.03 -6.84 -18.07
N LEU A 451 -4.63 -6.95 -16.88
CA LEU A 451 -6.06 -6.71 -16.66
C LEU A 451 -6.43 -5.23 -16.91
N ARG A 452 -5.70 -4.28 -16.31
CA ARG A 452 -5.92 -2.84 -16.53
C ARG A 452 -5.76 -2.42 -17.99
N ALA A 453 -4.80 -3.00 -18.71
CA ALA A 453 -4.54 -2.69 -20.12
C ALA A 453 -5.42 -3.47 -21.13
N GLY A 454 -6.49 -4.11 -20.66
CA GLY A 454 -7.47 -4.80 -21.53
C GLY A 454 -6.92 -6.00 -22.31
N ILE A 455 -5.79 -6.59 -21.90
CA ILE A 455 -5.10 -7.61 -22.69
C ILE A 455 -5.96 -8.87 -22.76
N GLY A 456 -6.53 -9.11 -23.95
CA GLY A 456 -7.66 -10.02 -24.19
C GLY A 456 -7.63 -11.33 -23.41
N LYS A 457 -8.78 -11.66 -22.78
CA LYS A 457 -8.96 -12.79 -21.85
C LYS A 457 -8.39 -14.12 -22.39
N SER A 458 -8.52 -14.38 -23.69
CA SER A 458 -8.00 -15.57 -24.39
C SER A 458 -6.47 -15.58 -24.54
N ALA A 459 -5.85 -14.43 -24.85
CA ALA A 459 -4.39 -14.29 -24.98
C ALA A 459 -3.70 -14.37 -23.60
N TRP A 460 -4.20 -13.62 -22.61
CA TRP A 460 -3.68 -13.68 -21.25
C TRP A 460 -3.99 -15.05 -20.59
N GLY A 461 -5.15 -15.64 -20.88
CA GLY A 461 -5.51 -17.00 -20.48
C GLY A 461 -4.55 -18.08 -21.00
N ARG A 462 -4.11 -18.00 -22.27
CA ARG A 462 -3.04 -18.88 -22.80
C ARG A 462 -1.70 -18.68 -22.07
N ILE A 463 -1.39 -17.45 -21.66
CA ILE A 463 -0.16 -17.14 -20.90
C ILE A 463 -0.20 -17.72 -19.48
N ARG A 464 -1.37 -17.71 -18.83
CA ARG A 464 -1.63 -18.42 -17.57
C ARG A 464 -1.99 -19.90 -17.74
N GLN A 465 -1.79 -20.50 -18.92
CA GLN A 465 -2.08 -21.92 -19.21
C GLN A 465 -3.50 -22.38 -18.83
N ARG A 466 -4.52 -21.56 -19.14
CA ARG A 466 -5.93 -21.71 -18.77
C ARG A 466 -6.25 -21.55 -17.27
N ALA A 467 -5.27 -21.31 -16.40
CA ALA A 467 -5.56 -20.85 -15.05
C ALA A 467 -6.37 -19.54 -15.11
N PRO A 468 -7.45 -19.38 -14.34
CA PRO A 468 -8.25 -18.16 -14.30
C PRO A 468 -7.42 -16.93 -13.89
N PRO A 469 -7.93 -15.70 -14.09
CA PRO A 469 -7.27 -14.49 -13.61
C PRO A 469 -7.50 -14.34 -12.11
N THR A 470 -6.87 -15.22 -11.32
CA THR A 470 -6.85 -15.10 -9.86
C THR A 470 -6.01 -13.89 -9.45
N ASP A 471 -6.68 -12.77 -9.24
CA ASP A 471 -6.24 -11.71 -8.33
C ASP A 471 -5.74 -12.30 -6.99
N ASP A 472 -6.35 -13.41 -6.58
CA ASP A 472 -6.07 -14.18 -5.38
C ASP A 472 -4.83 -15.10 -5.46
N LEU A 473 -4.01 -15.05 -6.53
CA LEU A 473 -2.86 -15.97 -6.71
C LEU A 473 -1.91 -15.99 -5.50
N LEU A 474 -1.83 -14.88 -4.74
CA LEU A 474 -1.09 -14.82 -3.49
C LEU A 474 -1.71 -15.70 -2.38
N LEU A 475 -3.04 -15.81 -2.30
CA LEU A 475 -3.75 -16.70 -1.37
C LEU A 475 -3.50 -18.17 -1.70
N TYR A 476 -3.43 -18.51 -2.99
CA TYR A 476 -3.02 -19.86 -3.43
C TYR A 476 -1.56 -20.15 -3.07
N ALA A 477 -0.68 -19.15 -3.10
CA ALA A 477 0.68 -19.26 -2.58
C ALA A 477 0.74 -19.37 -1.04
N ILE A 478 -0.13 -18.70 -0.30
CA ILE A 478 -0.27 -18.85 1.16
C ILE A 478 -0.75 -20.27 1.51
N ALA A 479 -1.80 -20.75 0.85
CA ALA A 479 -2.27 -22.13 1.01
C ALA A 479 -1.18 -23.15 0.64
N ALA A 480 -0.44 -22.94 -0.46
CA ALA A 480 0.71 -23.76 -0.83
C ALA A 480 1.79 -23.77 0.26
N CYS A 481 2.09 -22.62 0.89
CA CYS A 481 3.06 -22.52 1.98
C CYS A 481 2.68 -23.40 3.17
N VAL A 482 1.40 -23.38 3.57
CA VAL A 482 0.87 -24.24 4.65
C VAL A 482 0.93 -25.72 4.25
N LEU A 483 0.53 -26.05 3.02
CA LEU A 483 0.56 -27.42 2.48
C LEU A 483 1.99 -27.97 2.37
N GLN A 484 2.99 -27.14 2.08
CA GLN A 484 4.41 -27.56 2.12
C GLN A 484 4.86 -27.98 3.52
N ARG A 485 4.30 -27.38 4.59
CA ARG A 485 4.59 -27.74 6.00
C ARG A 485 3.61 -28.78 6.58
N ARG A 486 2.68 -29.33 5.79
CA ARG A 486 1.67 -30.33 6.19
C ARG A 486 2.18 -31.44 7.12
N LYS A 487 3.32 -32.06 6.79
CA LYS A 487 3.93 -33.12 7.61
C LYS A 487 4.30 -32.60 9.01
N LEU A 488 4.97 -31.45 9.05
CA LEU A 488 5.42 -30.79 10.29
C LEU A 488 4.22 -30.41 11.17
N ILE A 489 3.16 -29.85 10.57
CA ILE A 489 1.96 -29.40 11.28
C ILE A 489 1.22 -30.58 11.94
N ILE A 490 1.07 -31.70 11.23
CA ILE A 490 0.35 -32.88 11.75
C ILE A 490 1.20 -33.66 12.77
N GLU A 491 2.51 -33.77 12.57
CA GLU A 491 3.39 -34.60 13.40
C GLU A 491 3.98 -33.88 14.63
N LYS A 492 4.01 -32.55 14.66
CA LYS A 492 4.66 -31.78 15.74
C LYS A 492 3.78 -30.77 16.48
N TYR A 493 2.73 -30.22 15.87
CA TYR A 493 1.98 -29.12 16.47
C TYR A 493 0.62 -29.57 17.02
N SER A 494 0.41 -29.21 18.29
CA SER A 494 -0.75 -29.57 19.10
C SER A 494 -1.56 -28.33 19.53
N SER A 495 -1.23 -27.16 18.99
CA SER A 495 -1.91 -25.88 19.26
C SER A 495 -1.80 -24.89 18.09
N MET A 496 -2.76 -23.97 17.99
CA MET A 496 -2.73 -22.86 17.03
C MET A 496 -1.48 -21.98 17.19
N ASP A 497 -1.06 -21.71 18.44
CA ASP A 497 0.10 -20.87 18.74
C ASP A 497 1.43 -21.43 18.22
N GLU A 498 1.58 -22.76 18.16
CA GLU A 498 2.75 -23.39 17.57
C GLU A 498 2.78 -23.21 16.05
N ILE A 499 1.62 -23.33 15.39
CA ILE A 499 1.49 -23.06 13.95
C ILE A 499 1.77 -21.58 13.67
N ILE A 500 1.28 -20.67 14.51
CA ILE A 500 1.60 -19.22 14.45
C ILE A 500 3.10 -18.98 14.60
N ARG A 501 3.77 -19.60 15.57
CA ARG A 501 5.23 -19.47 15.77
C ARG A 501 6.02 -19.97 14.56
N GLU A 502 5.66 -21.13 14.02
CA GLU A 502 6.30 -21.68 12.81
C GLU A 502 6.09 -20.76 11.60
N CYS A 503 4.84 -20.34 11.36
CA CYS A 503 4.48 -19.41 10.29
C CYS A 503 5.21 -18.06 10.40
N ASN A 504 5.43 -17.59 11.63
CA ASN A 504 6.18 -16.37 11.88
C ASN A 504 7.70 -16.51 11.68
N SER A 505 8.25 -17.74 11.73
CA SER A 505 9.68 -18.03 11.64
C SER A 505 10.22 -18.23 10.21
N MET A 506 9.34 -18.28 9.21
CA MET A 506 9.65 -18.73 7.84
C MET A 506 10.58 -17.81 7.02
N ALA A 507 10.98 -16.66 7.55
CA ALA A 507 11.76 -15.64 6.85
C ALA A 507 13.02 -16.24 6.18
N GLY A 508 13.10 -16.13 4.86
CA GLY A 508 14.22 -16.64 4.04
C GLY A 508 14.25 -18.16 3.82
N GLN A 509 13.31 -18.93 4.38
CA GLN A 509 13.23 -20.39 4.20
C GLN A 509 12.48 -20.83 2.92
N LEU A 510 11.80 -19.91 2.23
CA LEU A 510 10.87 -20.22 1.13
C LEU A 510 11.51 -20.05 -0.26
N ASP A 511 11.34 -21.04 -1.14
CA ASP A 511 11.67 -20.93 -2.57
C ASP A 511 10.46 -20.32 -3.31
N VAL A 512 10.51 -19.01 -3.61
CA VAL A 512 9.43 -18.26 -4.30
C VAL A 512 9.01 -18.92 -5.62
N TRP A 513 9.93 -19.53 -6.36
CA TRP A 513 9.61 -20.13 -7.66
C TRP A 513 8.90 -21.47 -7.50
N LYS A 514 9.30 -22.28 -6.50
CA LYS A 514 8.52 -23.45 -6.08
C LYS A 514 7.16 -23.04 -5.53
N LEU A 515 7.08 -21.98 -4.74
CA LEU A 515 5.83 -21.49 -4.14
C LEU A 515 4.83 -21.05 -5.22
N LEU A 516 5.30 -20.37 -6.27
CA LEU A 516 4.50 -20.04 -7.45
C LEU A 516 4.14 -21.28 -8.29
N ASP A 517 4.99 -22.30 -8.35
CA ASP A 517 4.72 -23.60 -8.99
C ASP A 517 3.56 -24.33 -8.30
N ASP A 518 3.68 -24.52 -6.98
CA ASP A 518 2.67 -25.18 -6.15
C ASP A 518 1.35 -24.38 -6.16
N ALA A 519 1.41 -23.05 -6.12
CA ALA A 519 0.23 -22.18 -6.24
C ALA A 519 -0.45 -22.31 -7.60
N HIS A 520 0.31 -22.42 -8.70
CA HIS A 520 -0.25 -22.64 -10.03
C HIS A 520 -1.03 -23.94 -10.12
N ASP A 521 -0.46 -25.03 -9.59
CA ASP A 521 -1.11 -26.35 -9.57
C ASP A 521 -2.37 -26.37 -8.69
N LEU A 522 -2.42 -25.59 -7.60
CA LEU A 522 -3.65 -25.39 -6.82
C LEU A 522 -4.72 -24.60 -7.61
N VAL A 523 -4.36 -23.49 -8.27
CA VAL A 523 -5.31 -22.72 -9.10
C VAL A 523 -5.87 -23.59 -10.23
N VAL A 524 -5.01 -24.36 -10.92
CA VAL A 524 -5.42 -25.22 -12.04
C VAL A 524 -6.29 -26.40 -11.60
N THR A 525 -6.10 -26.94 -10.39
CA THR A 525 -6.86 -28.14 -9.93
C THR A 525 -8.08 -27.86 -9.05
N LEU A 526 -8.21 -26.66 -8.46
CA LEU A 526 -9.26 -26.34 -7.48
C LEU A 526 -10.11 -25.12 -7.78
N HIS A 527 -9.68 -24.15 -8.60
CA HIS A 527 -10.34 -22.84 -8.63
C HIS A 527 -11.84 -22.87 -9.01
N THR A 528 -12.21 -23.63 -10.04
CA THR A 528 -13.63 -23.73 -10.46
C THR A 528 -14.49 -24.30 -9.33
N LYS A 529 -14.02 -25.37 -8.68
CA LYS A 529 -14.70 -26.03 -7.55
C LYS A 529 -14.92 -25.11 -6.34
N ILE A 530 -14.06 -24.10 -6.16
CA ILE A 530 -14.15 -23.12 -5.07
C ILE A 530 -15.07 -21.94 -5.45
N GLN A 531 -15.22 -21.64 -6.75
CA GLN A 531 -16.22 -20.69 -7.24
C GLN A 531 -17.63 -21.29 -7.39
N GLU A 532 -17.72 -22.60 -7.59
CA GLU A 532 -18.96 -23.38 -7.74
C GLU A 532 -19.54 -23.86 -6.40
N ASP A 533 -18.87 -23.59 -5.27
CA ASP A 533 -19.32 -23.96 -3.92
C ASP A 533 -20.46 -23.01 -3.46
N PRO A 534 -21.70 -23.49 -3.29
CA PRO A 534 -22.86 -22.64 -3.02
C PRO A 534 -22.91 -22.05 -1.60
N SER A 535 -21.88 -22.28 -0.78
CA SER A 535 -21.76 -21.74 0.59
C SER A 535 -21.63 -20.21 0.71
N ASP A 536 -21.50 -19.49 -0.41
CA ASP A 536 -21.41 -18.01 -0.43
C ASP A 536 -22.76 -17.33 -0.80
N VAL A 537 -23.90 -18.02 -0.69
CA VAL A 537 -25.26 -17.53 -1.05
C VAL A 537 -26.27 -17.61 0.13
N SER A 538 -25.79 -17.68 1.38
CA SER A 538 -26.61 -17.77 2.60
C SER A 538 -26.10 -16.87 3.72
#